data_AF-A0A6N6N3F1-F1
#
_entry.id   AF-A0A6N6N3F1-F1
#
_cell.length_a   1.000
_cell.length_b   1.000
_cell.length_c   1.000
_cell.angle_alpha   90.00
_cell.angle_beta   90.00
_cell.angle_gamma   90.00
#
_symmetry.space_group_name_H-M   'P 1'
#
loop_
_entity.id
_entity.type
_entity.pdbx_description
1 polymer ?
#
loop_
_entity_poly.entity_id
_entity_poly.type
_entity_poly.pdbx_seq_one_letter_code
_entity_poly.pdbx_strand_id
1 'polypeptide(L)' 'MILNASQLNALRQRNDEELRKGRYARHGYPAHTIRDLLHTVEAVKKEKKKWKKLAQERGKALETVREAADSVLDNGN' A
#
# COMPACT_ATOMS: atom_id res chain seq x y z
N MET A 1 8.16 16.81 -0.36
CA MET A 1 8.17 16.22 -1.71
C MET A 1 7.84 14.74 -1.60
N ILE A 2 6.78 14.25 -2.24
CA ILE A 2 6.38 12.84 -2.20
C ILE A 2 6.93 12.15 -3.46
N LEU A 3 7.62 11.03 -3.30
CA LEU A 3 8.15 10.26 -4.44
C LEU A 3 7.02 9.54 -5.18
N ASN A 4 7.00 9.68 -6.50
CA ASN A 4 6.08 8.94 -7.36
C ASN A 4 6.61 7.50 -7.65
N ALA A 5 5.83 6.72 -8.38
CA ALA A 5 6.16 5.32 -8.67
C ALA A 5 7.45 5.16 -9.50
N SER A 6 7.70 6.03 -10.48
CA SER A 6 8.92 5.96 -11.29
C SER A 6 10.16 6.34 -10.48
N GLN A 7 10.05 7.32 -9.58
CA GLN A 7 11.12 7.70 -8.67
C GLN A 7 11.46 6.58 -7.67
N LEU A 8 10.45 5.89 -7.14
CA LEU A 8 10.67 4.71 -6.27
C LEU A 8 11.35 3.57 -7.03
N ASN A 9 10.99 3.33 -8.29
CA ASN A 9 11.62 2.31 -9.11
C ASN A 9 13.08 2.66 -9.43
N ALA A 10 13.36 3.90 -9.79
CA ALA A 10 14.73 4.36 -10.03
C ALA A 10 15.61 4.23 -8.77
N LEU A 11 15.05 4.54 -7.59
CA LEU A 11 15.74 4.33 -6.32
C LEU A 11 16.01 2.85 -6.04
N ARG A 12 15.03 1.97 -6.31
CA ARG A 12 15.21 0.53 -6.15
C ARG A 12 16.33 0.01 -7.06
N GLN A 13 16.30 0.34 -8.35
CA GLN A 13 17.31 -0.08 -9.32
C GLN A 13 18.71 0.35 -8.89
N ARG A 14 18.87 1.63 -8.55
CA ARG A 14 20.15 2.15 -8.04
C ARG A 14 20.59 1.46 -6.75
N ASN A 15 19.67 1.19 -5.83
CA ASN A 15 19.99 0.52 -4.57
C ASN A 15 20.43 -0.93 -4.80
N ASP A 16 19.80 -1.63 -5.73
CA ASP A 16 20.15 -3.00 -6.12
C ASP A 16 21.55 -3.05 -6.76
N GLU A 17 21.90 -2.05 -7.59
CA GLU A 17 23.25 -1.89 -8.12
C GLU A 17 24.29 -1.69 -7.03
N GLU A 18 24.02 -0.82 -6.05
CA GLU A 18 24.93 -0.59 -4.93
C GLU A 18 25.10 -1.83 -4.03
N LEU A 19 24.02 -2.58 -3.79
CA LEU A 19 24.10 -3.88 -3.09
C LEU A 19 24.93 -4.90 -3.88
N ARG A 20 24.80 -4.92 -5.22
CA ARG A 20 25.54 -5.84 -6.09
C ARG A 20 27.04 -5.53 -6.12
N LYS A 21 27.44 -4.26 -5.99
CA LYS A 21 28.85 -3.84 -6.00
C LYS A 21 29.63 -4.35 -4.77
N GLY A 22 28.97 -4.66 -3.66
CA GLY A 22 29.61 -5.24 -2.47
C GLY A 22 30.79 -4.38 -1.96
N ARG A 23 32.02 -4.91 -2.06
CA ARG A 23 33.24 -4.20 -1.66
C ARG A 23 33.56 -2.96 -2.51
N TYR A 24 32.99 -2.85 -3.71
CA TYR A 24 33.10 -1.69 -4.59
C TYR A 24 31.92 -0.72 -4.47
N ALA A 25 31.02 -0.95 -3.50
CA ALA A 25 29.90 -0.05 -3.25
C ALA A 25 30.41 1.33 -2.81
N ARG A 26 29.64 2.37 -3.12
CA ARG A 26 30.01 3.73 -2.76
C ARG A 26 30.12 3.86 -1.25
N HIS A 27 31.28 4.29 -0.76
CA HIS A 27 31.51 4.49 0.66
C HIS A 27 30.45 5.44 1.26
N GLY A 28 29.88 5.05 2.40
CA GLY A 28 28.82 5.79 3.08
C GLY A 28 27.42 5.67 2.45
N TYR A 29 27.24 4.92 1.36
CA TYR A 29 25.91 4.70 0.79
C TYR A 29 25.11 3.68 1.64
N PRO A 30 23.94 4.05 2.20
CA PRO A 30 23.22 3.21 3.16
C PRO A 30 22.29 2.22 2.46
N ALA A 31 22.85 1.30 1.66
CA ALA A 31 22.08 0.44 0.76
C ALA A 31 21.03 -0.44 1.49
N HIS A 32 21.39 -0.94 2.67
CA HIS A 32 20.49 -1.75 3.49
C HIS A 32 19.34 -0.92 4.06
N THR A 33 19.63 0.27 4.61
CA THR A 33 18.59 1.19 5.11
C THR A 33 17.62 1.58 4.01
N ILE A 34 18.11 1.90 2.81
CA ILE A 34 17.26 2.25 1.66
C ILE A 34 16.39 1.05 1.28
N ARG A 35 16.93 -0.17 1.27
CA ARG A 35 16.16 -1.40 1.02
C ARG A 35 15.03 -1.58 2.04
N ASP A 36 15.31 -1.38 3.33
CA ASP A 36 14.33 -1.54 4.40
C ASP A 36 13.21 -0.49 4.31
N LEU A 37 13.56 0.74 3.95
CA LEU A 37 12.57 1.79 3.66
C LEU A 37 11.71 1.43 2.44
N LEU A 38 12.30 0.93 1.36
CA LEU A 38 11.56 0.48 0.18
C LEU A 38 10.61 -0.68 0.51
N HIS A 39 11.03 -1.63 1.36
CA HIS A 39 10.15 -2.69 1.85
C HIS A 39 9.00 -2.16 2.69
N THR A 40 9.27 -1.21 3.59
CA THR A 40 8.26 -0.56 4.41
C THR A 40 7.20 0.14 3.55
N VAL A 41 7.62 0.88 2.53
CA VAL A 41 6.71 1.54 1.58
C VAL A 41 5.80 0.52 0.89
N GLU A 42 6.35 -0.61 0.43
CA GLU A 42 5.55 -1.66 -0.21
C GLU A 42 4.59 -2.36 0.76
N ALA A 43 4.99 -2.57 2.01
CA ALA A 43 4.10 -3.10 3.05
C ALA A 43 2.93 -2.16 3.32
N VAL A 44 3.19 -0.87 3.49
CA VAL A 44 2.16 0.16 3.71
C VAL A 44 1.21 0.26 2.51
N LYS A 45 1.71 0.17 1.27
CA LYS A 45 0.85 0.14 0.07
C LYS A 45 -0.10 -1.06 0.08
N LYS A 46 0.39 -2.24 0.46
CA LYS A 46 -0.44 -3.46 0.56
C LYS A 46 -1.51 -3.32 1.64
N GLU A 47 -1.16 -2.79 2.80
CA GLU A 47 -2.10 -2.52 3.88
C GLU A 47 -3.17 -1.51 3.45
N LYS A 48 -2.78 -0.39 2.84
CA LYS A 48 -3.73 0.58 2.28
C LYS A 48 -4.73 -0.08 1.33
N LYS A 49 -4.27 -0.98 0.45
CA LYS A 49 -5.14 -1.71 -0.47
C LYS A 49 -6.11 -2.63 0.29
N LYS A 50 -5.65 -3.33 1.32
CA LYS A 50 -6.51 -4.17 2.19
C LYS A 50 -7.58 -3.33 2.89
N TRP A 51 -7.19 -2.22 3.51
CA TRP A 51 -8.12 -1.30 4.18
C TRP A 51 -9.16 -0.73 3.22
N LYS A 52 -8.75 -0.34 2.01
CA LYS A 52 -9.68 0.13 0.99
C LYS A 52 -10.71 -0.95 0.62
N LYS A 53 -10.26 -2.19 0.41
CA LYS A 53 -11.14 -3.32 0.09
C LYS A 53 -12.12 -3.59 1.24
N LEU A 54 -11.63 -3.61 2.48
CA LEU A 54 -12.45 -3.83 3.67
C LEU A 54 -13.53 -2.74 3.82
N ALA A 55 -13.17 -1.47 3.60
CA ALA A 55 -14.12 -0.37 3.66
C ALA A 55 -15.21 -0.50 2.59
N GLN A 56 -14.85 -0.92 1.37
CA GLN A 56 -15.82 -1.17 0.30
C GLN A 56 -16.77 -2.32 0.62
N GLU A 57 -16.24 -3.42 1.17
CA GLU A 57 -17.05 -4.58 1.59
C GLU A 57 -18.02 -4.21 2.71
N ARG A 58 -17.56 -3.46 3.71
CA ARG A 58 -18.40 -2.95 4.80
C ARG A 58 -19.47 -1.99 4.29
N GLY A 59 -19.13 -1.11 3.35
CA GLY A 59 -20.09 -0.21 2.72
C GLY A 59 -21.24 -0.97 2.06
N LYS A 60 -20.92 -1.99 1.26
CA LYS A 60 -21.93 -2.86 0.63
C LYS A 60 -22.80 -3.60 1.63
N ALA A 61 -22.19 -4.15 2.69
CA ALA A 61 -22.93 -4.85 3.72
C ALA A 61 -23.93 -3.92 4.44
N LEU A 62 -23.53 -2.68 4.74
CA LEU A 62 -24.41 -1.68 5.34
C LEU A 62 -25.54 -1.26 4.39
N GLU A 63 -25.26 -1.16 3.09
CA GLU A 63 -26.27 -0.86 2.07
C GLU A 63 -27.32 -1.97 2.00
N THR A 64 -26.91 -3.25 1.98
CA THR A 64 -27.84 -4.39 2.01
C THR A 64 -28.68 -4.43 3.29
N VAL A 65 -28.08 -4.13 4.45
CA VAL A 65 -28.82 -4.07 5.72
C VAL A 65 -29.85 -2.94 5.69
N ARG A 66 -29.49 -1.78 5.13
CA ARG A 66 -30.41 -0.66 4.97
C ARG A 66 -31.57 -1.02 4.04
N GLU A 67 -31.30 -1.60 2.87
CA GLU A 67 -32.34 -2.04 1.93
C GLU A 67 -33.32 -3.04 2.56
N ALA A 68 -32.81 -3.99 3.35
CA ALA A 68 -33.63 -4.94 4.07
C ALA A 68 -34.48 -4.27 5.15
N ALA A 69 -33.92 -3.31 5.90
CA ALA A 69 -34.65 -2.56 6.91
C ALA A 69 -35.75 -1.69 6.29
N ASP A 70 -35.44 -0.97 5.21
CA ASP A 70 -36.39 -0.14 4.46
C ASP A 70 -37.54 -1.02 3.91
N SER A 71 -37.23 -2.21 3.37
CA SER A 71 -38.25 -3.18 2.90
C SER A 71 -39.16 -3.70 4.01
N VAL A 72 -38.65 -3.89 5.24
CA VAL A 72 -39.47 -4.31 6.38
C VAL A 72 -40.40 -3.18 6.83
N LEU A 73 -39.94 -1.94 6.78
CA LEU A 73 -40.74 -0.77 7.14
C LEU A 73 -41.85 -0.50 6.11
N ASP A 74 -41.58 -0.67 4.82
CA ASP A 74 -42.58 -0.49 3.75
C ASP A 74 -43.67 -1.57 3.74
N ASN A 75 -43.38 -2.80 4.19
CA ASN A 75 -44.36 -3.89 4.31
C ASN A 75 -45.23 -3.82 5.58
N GLY A 76 -44.95 -2.88 6.49
CA GLY A 76 -45.67 -2.68 7.76
C GLY A 76 -46.72 -1.56 7.74
N ASN A 77 -46.86 -0.85 6.61
CA ASN A 77 -47.89 0.15 6.31
C ASN A 77 -48.89 -0.40 5.29
#